data_AF-A0A357M8R7-F1
#
_entry.id   AF-A0A357M8R7-F1
#
_cell.length_a   1.000
_cell.length_b   1.000
_cell.length_c   1.000
_cell.angle_alpha   90.00
_cell.angle_beta   90.00
_cell.angle_gamma   90.00
#
_symmetry.space_group_name_H-M   'P 1'
#
loop_
_entity.id
_entity.type
_entity.pdbx_description
1 polymer ?
#
loop_
_entity_poly.entity_id
_entity_poly.type
_entity_poly.pdbx_seq_one_letter_code
_entity_poly.pdbx_strand_id
1 'polypeptide(L)' 'FEELDFIERSQGSVTFITQPTAKSLTASNHFVRLGQMAEMEQYFMEGSLSELQDWMLSRRLGVS' A
#
# COMPACT_ATOMS: atom_id res chain seq x y z
N PHE A 1 2.40 10.50 1.90
CA PHE A 1 3.51 11.23 1.26
C PHE A 1 4.68 11.52 2.21
N GLU A 2 4.73 10.90 3.40
CA GLU A 2 5.88 10.96 4.32
C GLU A 2 7.04 9.99 3.94
N GLU A 3 7.06 9.44 2.73
CA GLU A 3 7.73 8.14 2.49
C GLU A 3 8.94 8.20 1.57
N LEU A 4 9.55 9.36 1.42
CA LEU A 4 10.76 9.47 0.64
C LEU A 4 11.78 10.22 1.48
N ASP A 5 12.82 9.50 1.90
CA ASP A 5 13.94 10.01 2.70
C ASP A 5 14.83 10.92 1.84
N PHE A 6 14.25 11.94 1.23
CA PHE A 6 14.99 12.92 0.46
C PHE A 6 15.68 13.95 1.34
N ILE A 7 15.27 14.06 2.61
CA ILE A 7 15.72 15.09 3.53
C ILE A 7 16.09 14.44 4.86
N GLU A 8 17.36 14.56 5.23
CA GLU A 8 17.84 14.21 6.56
C GLU A 8 18.08 15.49 7.38
N ARG A 9 17.66 15.47 8.65
CA ARG A 9 17.94 16.55 9.60
C ARG A 9 18.82 16.00 10.71
N SER A 10 20.05 16.48 10.81
CA SER A 10 20.97 16.12 11.88
C SER A 10 21.73 17.35 12.36
N GLN A 11 21.89 17.49 13.68
CA GLN A 11 22.66 18.56 14.33
C GLN A 11 22.33 19.99 13.83
N GLY A 12 21.06 20.28 13.54
CA GLY A 12 20.62 21.60 13.07
C GLY A 12 20.88 21.88 11.58
N SER A 13 21.38 20.91 10.82
CA SER A 13 21.56 21.00 9.37
C SER A 13 20.52 20.16 8.62
N VAL A 14 20.14 20.63 7.43
CA VAL A 14 19.23 19.95 6.51
C VAL A 14 20.03 19.50 5.31
N THR A 15 20.05 18.20 5.03
CA THR A 15 20.81 17.60 3.92
C THR A 15 19.87 16.89 2.97
N PHE A 16 20.05 17.12 1.67
CA PHE A 16 19.27 16.45 0.63
C PHE A 16 19.96 15.15 0.21
N ILE A 17 19.25 14.03 0.28
CA ILE A 17 19.75 12.74 -0.18
C ILE A 17 19.51 12.65 -1.69
N THR A 18 20.60 12.70 -2.47
CA THR A 18 20.56 12.71 -3.93
C THR A 18 20.19 11.36 -4.55
N GLN A 19 20.36 10.28 -3.80
CA GLN A 19 19.97 8.93 -4.20
C GLN A 19 19.33 8.21 -3.00
N PRO A 20 18.08 8.52 -2.66
CA PRO A 20 17.39 7.86 -1.56
C PRO A 20 17.22 6.38 -1.89
N THR A 21 17.34 5.54 -0.88
CA THR A 21 17.11 4.11 -1.02
C THR A 21 15.69 3.86 -1.52
N ALA A 22 15.53 3.00 -2.52
CA ALA A 22 14.21 2.59 -2.98
C ALA A 22 13.45 1.94 -1.80
N LYS A 23 12.44 2.64 -1.28
CA LYS A 23 11.55 2.08 -0.27
C LYS A 23 10.50 1.24 -0.97
N SER A 24 10.21 0.07 -0.41
CA SER A 24 9.09 -0.72 -0.88
C SER A 24 7.80 0.10 -0.69
N LEU A 25 6.97 0.18 -1.73
CA LEU A 25 5.65 0.80 -1.60
C LEU A 25 4.77 0.04 -0.58
N THR A 26 5.06 -1.24 -0.34
CA THR A 26 4.39 -2.03 0.71
C THR A 26 4.83 -1.65 2.12
N ALA A 27 5.88 -0.84 2.29
CA ALA A 27 6.25 -0.25 3.59
C ALA A 27 5.28 0.87 4.01
N SER A 28 4.45 1.36 3.08
CA SER A 28 3.42 2.35 3.33
C SER A 28 2.09 1.69 3.68
N ASN A 29 1.60 1.88 4.91
CA ASN A 29 0.25 1.44 5.28
C ASN A 29 -0.82 2.10 4.40
N HIS A 30 -0.60 3.36 3.98
CA HIS A 30 -1.52 4.08 3.12
C HIS A 30 -1.57 3.48 1.71
N PHE A 31 -0.42 3.20 1.11
CA PHE A 31 -0.34 2.56 -0.21
C PHE A 31 -0.96 1.16 -0.19
N VAL A 32 -0.65 0.36 0.85
CA VAL A 32 -1.24 -0.98 1.01
C VAL A 32 -2.76 -0.89 1.09
N ARG A 33 -3.31 0.07 1.85
CA ARG A 33 -4.75 0.28 1.95
C ARG A 33 -5.38 0.71 0.62
N LEU A 34 -4.70 1.57 -0.16
CA LEU A 34 -5.17 1.95 -1.50
C LEU A 34 -5.21 0.74 -2.44
N GLY A 35 -4.18 -0.11 -2.43
CA GLY A 35 -4.17 -1.34 -3.21
C GLY A 35 -5.31 -2.30 -2.84
N GLN A 36 -5.55 -2.48 -1.54
CA GLN A 36 -6.67 -3.30 -1.06
C GLN A 36 -8.04 -2.75 -1.48
N MET A 37 -8.18 -1.42 -1.55
CA MET A 37 -9.42 -0.76 -1.96
C MET A 37 -9.64 -0.85 -3.47
N ALA A 38 -8.59 -0.67 -4.27
CA ALA A 38 -8.66 -0.85 -5.72
C ALA A 38 -8.99 -2.30 -6.10
N GLU A 39 -8.38 -3.28 -5.42
CA GLU A 39 -8.70 -4.69 -5.62
C GLU A 39 -10.17 -4.98 -5.30
N MET A 40 -10.70 -4.45 -4.19
CA MET A 40 -12.11 -4.57 -3.86
C MET A 40 -13.00 -3.97 -4.97
N GLU A 41 -12.71 -2.75 -5.41
CA GLU A 41 -13.48 -2.08 -6.45
C GLU A 41 -13.56 -2.90 -7.74
N GLN A 42 -12.45 -3.54 -8.15
CA GLN A 42 -12.43 -4.41 -9.33
C GLN A 42 -13.42 -5.58 -9.19
N TYR A 43 -13.44 -6.29 -8.06
CA TYR A 43 -14.39 -7.39 -7.85
C TYR A 43 -15.84 -6.91 -7.78
N PHE A 44 -16.11 -5.72 -7.24
CA PHE A 44 -17.46 -5.18 -7.12
C PHE A 44 -18.02 -4.63 -8.44
N MET A 45 -17.15 -4.09 -9.31
CA MET A 45 -17.57 -3.41 -10.54
C MET A 45 -17.49 -4.32 -11.76
N GLU A 46 -16.49 -5.20 -11.82
CA GLU A 46 -16.16 -6.00 -13.01
C GLU A 46 -16.27 -7.51 -12.76
N GLY A 47 -16.23 -7.93 -11.50
CA GLY A 47 -16.30 -9.35 -11.11
C GLY A 47 -17.70 -9.95 -11.25
N SER A 48 -17.74 -11.24 -11.57
CA SER A 48 -18.96 -12.04 -11.46
C SER A 48 -19.31 -12.32 -9.99
N LEU A 49 -20.57 -12.71 -9.73
CA LEU A 49 -21.01 -13.09 -8.40
C LEU A 49 -20.17 -14.22 -7.78
N SER A 50 -19.75 -15.20 -8.57
CA SER A 50 -18.88 -16.29 -8.11
C SER A 50 -17.48 -15.80 -7.74
N GLU A 51 -16.88 -14.92 -8.55
CA GLU A 51 -15.55 -14.37 -8.26
C GLU A 51 -15.57 -13.49 -7.01
N LEU A 52 -16.61 -12.68 -6.84
CA LEU A 52 -16.80 -11.89 -5.62
C LEU A 52 -16.98 -12.80 -4.39
N GLN A 53 -17.77 -13.87 -4.51
CA GLN A 53 -17.98 -14.84 -3.44
C GLN A 53 -16.67 -15.53 -3.03
N ASP A 54 -15.89 -16.01 -3.99
CA ASP A 54 -14.61 -16.66 -3.74
C ASP A 54 -13.61 -15.70 -3.11
N TRP A 55 -13.54 -14.46 -3.60
CA TRP A 55 -12.72 -13.40 -3.01
C TRP A 55 -13.12 -13.11 -1.56
N MET A 56 -14.42 -12.97 -1.27
CA MET A 56 -14.91 -12.76 0.11
C MET A 56 -14.56 -13.95 1.04
N LEU A 57 -14.68 -15.18 0.54
CA LEU A 57 -14.31 -16.39 1.31
C LEU A 57 -12.81 -16.44 1.60
N SER A 58 -11.96 -16.13 0.62
CA SER A 58 -10.49 -16.09 0.80
C SER A 58 -10.05 -15.11 1.88
N ARG A 59 -10.73 -13.96 2.00
CA ARG A 59 -10.44 -12.95 3.03
C ARG A 59 -10.95 -13.33 4.42
N ARG A 60 -12.00 -14.16 4.50
CA ARG A 60 -12.52 -14.68 5.77
C ARG A 60 -11.54 -15.65 6.44
N LEU A 61 -10.84 -16.47 5.65
CA LEU A 61 -9.87 -17.46 6.15
C LEU A 61 -8.56 -16.83 6.66
N GLY A 62 -8.30 -15.56 6.33
CA GLY A 62 -7.13 -14.81 6.82
C GLY A 62 -7.32 -14.08 8.15
N VAL A 63 -8.52 -14.11 8.73
CA VAL A 63 -8.81 -13.54 10.05
C VAL A 63 -8.79 -14.69 11.07
N SER A 64 -7.65 -14.88 11.73
CA SER A 64 -7.49 -15.75 12.92
C SER A 64 -7.46 -14.89 14.18
#